data_AF-A0AAU6PUH3-F1
#
_entry.id   AF-A0AAU6PUH3-F1
#
_cell.length_a   1.000
_cell.length_b   1.000
_cell.length_c   1.000
_cell.angle_alpha   90.00
_cell.angle_beta   90.00
_cell.angle_gamma   90.00
#
_symmetry.space_group_name_H-M   'P 1'
#
loop_
_entity.id
_entity.type
_entity.pdbx_description
1 polymer ?
#
loop_
_entity_poly.entity_id
_entity_poly.type
_entity_poly.pdbx_seq_one_letter_code
_entity_poly.pdbx_strand_id
1 'polypeptide(L)'
;MSHNEDVLTAQSDQPKKLSIAEQFARRKQGQAPSQLNSQRVPIYGDKATATIETKPLTWRLAHHDAILDLATYQSLRGFEGLKTALEKAPKEVGDMIKAANVRGRGGAGFNAGLKWTFMTPPDGGPRYLICNADEMEPGTFKDRLLMERLPFQLIEGMLITAHAIGATDGYIFIRGEYILAAERLMAAIDECLANNLMGDNILGSEFSFNLHVHTGAGRYICGEETALINCLEGRRANPRTKPPFPQVSGAWGRPTVVNNVETLSNMPAIMINDVEWYQSLPNEKGNSTTPGTKIFGCSGLVNDPGLWELPFGYTAREIIEDFAGGMKDGKRLKAWLPGGASTDFLTTEHLDVAMDFDSIQKAGSRMGTGLIMVVDESQDMVPLLKNLEIFFQRESCGFCTPCRDGLPWGVKLLTAIDDGQGQQGDVEKLEGLTRDLWLGKTFCAHAPGAMEPLMSALKYFRHEFDSKIVVPAIEVDAETSQWAESEIKKVMSSMGSGSPAASSNSSADTGSNVNSDTTAGAEAGHKTLTSNPSDVK
;
A
#
# COMPACT_ATOMS: atom_id res chain seq x y z
N MET A 1 34.00 -48.00 26.61
CA MET A 1 34.09 -47.91 25.13
C MET A 1 32.78 -48.46 24.60
N SER A 2 31.77 -47.60 24.50
CA SER A 2 30.38 -48.01 24.33
C SER A 2 29.62 -47.00 23.47
N HIS A 3 28.87 -47.57 22.54
CA HIS A 3 27.83 -47.02 21.67
C HIS A 3 27.00 -45.86 22.22
N ASN A 4 26.76 -44.85 21.38
CA ASN A 4 25.44 -44.44 20.85
C ASN A 4 25.56 -43.05 20.23
N GLU A 5 25.05 -42.88 19.01
CA GLU A 5 24.25 -41.72 18.55
C GLU A 5 24.00 -41.85 17.03
N ASP A 6 23.10 -42.77 16.67
CA ASP A 6 22.13 -42.44 15.63
C ASP A 6 21.08 -41.55 16.29
N VAL A 7 20.70 -40.45 15.63
CA VAL A 7 19.35 -39.83 15.56
C VAL A 7 19.49 -38.38 15.06
N LEU A 8 18.82 -38.08 13.94
CA LEU A 8 18.47 -36.77 13.35
C LEU A 8 19.44 -36.11 12.35
N THR A 9 19.35 -36.53 11.09
CA THR A 9 19.49 -35.62 9.94
C THR A 9 18.26 -35.70 9.05
N ALA A 10 17.16 -35.10 9.51
CA ALA A 10 16.12 -34.60 8.63
C ALA A 10 16.51 -33.16 8.24
N GLN A 11 17.13 -33.01 7.07
CA GLN A 11 17.51 -31.72 6.52
C GLN A 11 16.26 -30.92 6.17
N SER A 12 16.16 -29.73 6.77
CA SER A 12 15.21 -28.70 6.43
C SER A 12 15.46 -28.15 5.02
N ASP A 13 14.47 -28.26 4.14
CA ASP A 13 14.42 -27.64 2.82
C ASP A 13 14.22 -26.11 2.95
N GLN A 14 15.24 -25.39 3.42
CA GLN A 14 15.34 -23.95 3.23
C GLN A 14 16.41 -23.63 2.19
N PRO A 15 16.08 -22.87 1.13
CA PRO A 15 17.07 -22.50 0.14
C PRO A 15 18.14 -21.59 0.77
N LYS A 16 19.37 -22.09 0.78
CA LYS A 16 20.56 -21.39 1.27
C LYS A 16 20.73 -20.06 0.53
N LYS A 17 20.70 -18.93 1.24
CA LYS A 17 20.98 -17.60 0.66
C LYS A 17 22.41 -17.59 0.10
N LEU A 18 22.55 -17.34 -1.19
CA LEU A 18 23.84 -17.27 -1.88
C LEU A 18 24.59 -15.99 -1.52
N SER A 19 25.89 -16.12 -1.26
CA SER A 19 26.79 -14.98 -1.05
C SER A 19 26.94 -14.15 -2.34
N ILE A 20 27.34 -12.88 -2.19
CA ILE A 20 27.55 -11.96 -3.32
C ILE A 20 28.57 -12.53 -4.33
N ALA A 21 29.62 -13.19 -3.85
CA ALA A 21 30.64 -13.82 -4.71
C ALA A 21 30.08 -14.98 -5.55
N GLU A 22 29.20 -15.80 -4.99
CA GLU A 22 28.54 -16.90 -5.71
C GLU A 22 27.57 -16.37 -6.77
N GLN A 23 26.90 -15.25 -6.49
CA GLN A 23 26.04 -14.58 -7.47
C GLN A 23 26.84 -14.06 -8.67
N PHE A 24 28.04 -13.50 -8.45
CA PHE A 24 28.92 -13.07 -9.53
C PHE A 24 29.52 -14.22 -10.35
N ALA A 25 29.88 -15.33 -9.71
CA ALA A 25 30.41 -16.50 -10.39
C ALA A 25 29.38 -17.15 -11.33
N ARG A 26 28.11 -17.21 -10.91
CA ARG A 26 27.02 -17.76 -11.73
C ARG A 26 26.61 -16.85 -12.89
N ARG A 27 26.72 -15.52 -12.73
CA ARG A 27 26.53 -14.56 -13.83
C ARG A 27 27.54 -14.74 -14.96
N LYS A 28 28.79 -15.12 -14.65
CA LYS A 28 29.82 -15.45 -15.65
C LYS A 28 29.52 -16.72 -16.45
N GLN A 29 28.59 -17.56 -15.99
CA GLN A 29 28.14 -18.78 -16.68
C GLN A 29 26.87 -18.56 -17.51
N GLY A 30 26.50 -17.31 -17.79
CA GLY A 30 25.35 -16.98 -18.65
C GLY A 30 23.99 -17.07 -17.98
N GLN A 31 23.94 -17.19 -16.64
CA GLN A 31 22.68 -17.20 -15.90
C GLN A 31 22.33 -15.79 -15.41
N ALA A 32 21.25 -15.22 -15.94
CA ALA A 32 20.75 -13.89 -15.57
C ALA A 32 19.97 -13.92 -14.24
N PRO A 33 19.87 -12.80 -13.48
CA PRO A 33 19.05 -12.71 -12.28
C PRO A 33 17.58 -13.12 -12.48
N SER A 34 17.04 -12.92 -13.68
CA SER A 34 15.70 -13.38 -14.09
C SER A 34 15.54 -14.91 -14.13
N GLN A 35 16.65 -15.65 -14.28
CA GLN A 35 16.69 -17.12 -14.27
C GLN A 35 16.98 -17.68 -12.87
N LEU A 36 17.28 -16.83 -11.88
CA LEU A 36 17.53 -17.18 -10.48
C LEU A 36 16.28 -17.02 -9.60
N ASN A 37 15.20 -16.49 -10.16
CA ASN A 37 13.93 -16.42 -9.48
C ASN A 37 13.12 -17.67 -9.83
N SER A 38 13.07 -18.63 -8.90
CA SER A 38 11.96 -19.59 -8.82
C SER A 38 10.68 -18.92 -8.28
N GLN A 39 10.67 -17.58 -8.12
CA GLN A 39 9.45 -16.84 -7.86
C GLN A 39 8.47 -17.12 -9.00
N ARG A 40 7.33 -17.70 -8.64
CA ARG A 40 6.14 -17.72 -9.50
C ARG A 40 6.02 -16.33 -10.13
N VAL A 41 5.93 -16.27 -11.45
CA VAL A 41 5.50 -15.04 -12.13
C VAL A 41 4.25 -14.57 -11.39
N PRO A 42 4.17 -13.33 -10.90
CA PRO A 42 2.96 -12.83 -10.27
C PRO A 42 1.80 -13.18 -11.18
N ILE A 43 0.85 -13.97 -10.69
CA ILE A 43 -0.31 -14.31 -11.48
C ILE A 43 -1.06 -13.00 -11.60
N TYR A 44 -1.04 -12.43 -12.80
CA TYR A 44 -1.94 -11.38 -13.19
C TYR A 44 -3.27 -12.09 -13.50
N GLY A 45 -4.05 -12.39 -12.45
CA GLY A 45 -5.37 -13.01 -12.59
C GLY A 45 -6.39 -11.92 -12.98
N ASP A 46 -7.46 -12.14 -13.70
CA ASP A 46 -8.10 -13.31 -14.27
C ASP A 46 -8.15 -13.07 -15.80
N LYS A 47 -7.17 -13.64 -16.52
CA LYS A 47 -7.04 -13.49 -17.98
C LYS A 47 -8.27 -14.04 -18.72
N ALA A 48 -9.00 -14.98 -18.12
CA ALA A 48 -10.14 -15.62 -18.76
C ALA A 48 -11.37 -14.69 -18.81
N THR A 49 -11.52 -13.78 -17.84
CA THR A 49 -12.64 -12.81 -17.80
C THR A 49 -12.25 -11.41 -18.23
N ALA A 50 -10.99 -11.17 -18.62
CA ALA A 50 -10.53 -9.83 -18.96
C ALA A 50 -11.08 -9.39 -20.33
N THR A 51 -12.04 -8.45 -20.31
CA THR A 51 -12.62 -7.86 -21.53
C THR A 51 -12.44 -6.34 -21.54
N ILE A 52 -12.61 -5.74 -22.73
CA ILE A 52 -12.51 -4.29 -22.89
C ILE A 52 -13.60 -3.54 -22.11
N GLU A 53 -14.74 -4.17 -21.85
CA GLU A 53 -15.87 -3.59 -21.12
C GLU A 53 -15.65 -3.57 -19.60
N THR A 54 -14.77 -4.44 -19.08
CA THR A 54 -14.65 -4.71 -17.63
C THR A 54 -13.28 -4.37 -17.05
N LYS A 55 -12.20 -4.54 -17.84
CA LYS A 55 -10.81 -4.45 -17.36
C LYS A 55 -9.97 -3.50 -18.23
N PRO A 56 -10.19 -2.16 -18.16
CA PRO A 56 -9.50 -1.17 -18.99
C PRO A 56 -7.98 -1.32 -19.07
N LEU A 57 -7.35 -1.75 -17.97
CA LEU A 57 -5.90 -1.70 -17.84
C LEU A 57 -5.22 -2.97 -18.35
N THR A 58 -5.90 -4.12 -18.29
CA THR A 58 -5.27 -5.44 -18.48
C THR A 58 -5.93 -6.32 -19.54
N TRP A 59 -7.07 -5.93 -20.13
CA TRP A 59 -7.76 -6.77 -21.14
C TRP A 59 -6.89 -7.16 -22.34
N ARG A 60 -5.95 -6.30 -22.75
CA ARG A 60 -5.00 -6.60 -23.84
C ARG A 60 -4.02 -7.73 -23.50
N LEU A 61 -3.88 -8.08 -22.23
CA LEU A 61 -3.06 -9.19 -21.73
C LEU A 61 -3.86 -10.49 -21.55
N ALA A 62 -5.16 -10.51 -21.87
CA ALA A 62 -6.01 -11.71 -21.76
C ALA A 62 -5.41 -12.89 -22.56
N HIS A 63 -4.91 -12.61 -23.77
CA HIS A 63 -4.33 -13.61 -24.67
C HIS A 63 -2.85 -13.37 -25.00
N HIS A 64 -2.23 -12.42 -24.33
CA HIS A 64 -0.83 -12.04 -24.56
C HIS A 64 -0.08 -11.92 -23.23
N ASP A 65 1.18 -12.35 -23.21
CA ASP A 65 2.03 -12.15 -22.03
C ASP A 65 2.61 -10.74 -21.94
N ALA A 66 2.73 -10.06 -23.07
CA ALA A 66 3.13 -8.66 -23.21
C ALA A 66 2.73 -8.17 -24.61
N ILE A 67 2.46 -6.87 -24.74
CA ILE A 67 2.26 -6.18 -26.02
C ILE A 67 3.44 -5.21 -26.20
N LEU A 68 4.46 -5.64 -26.95
CA LEU A 68 5.74 -4.94 -27.06
C LEU A 68 6.02 -4.37 -28.45
N ASP A 69 5.13 -4.60 -29.40
CA ASP A 69 5.19 -4.04 -30.74
C ASP A 69 3.95 -3.20 -31.05
N LEU A 70 4.15 -2.19 -31.90
CA LEU A 70 3.11 -1.22 -32.25
C LEU A 70 1.94 -1.87 -32.99
N ALA A 71 2.22 -2.78 -33.93
CA ALA A 71 1.21 -3.41 -34.77
C ALA A 71 0.20 -4.21 -33.94
N THR A 72 0.68 -5.02 -32.99
CA THR A 72 -0.19 -5.75 -32.07
C THR A 72 -1.00 -4.79 -31.22
N TYR A 73 -0.39 -3.74 -30.65
CA TYR A 73 -1.12 -2.76 -29.86
C TYR A 73 -2.25 -2.09 -30.66
N GLN A 74 -1.97 -1.67 -31.90
CA GLN A 74 -2.98 -1.10 -32.80
C GLN A 74 -4.09 -2.09 -33.17
N SER A 75 -3.75 -3.37 -33.40
CA SER A 75 -4.76 -4.41 -33.66
C SER A 75 -5.71 -4.62 -32.48
N LEU A 76 -5.25 -4.29 -31.26
CA LEU A 76 -6.01 -4.30 -30.02
C LEU A 76 -6.49 -2.89 -29.65
N ARG A 77 -6.97 -2.13 -30.65
CA ARG A 77 -7.56 -0.80 -30.47
C ARG A 77 -6.61 0.25 -29.87
N GLY A 78 -5.30 0.05 -30.00
CA GLY A 78 -4.29 0.99 -29.54
C GLY A 78 -4.30 2.28 -30.36
N PHE A 79 -4.12 3.42 -29.69
CA PHE A 79 -4.19 4.77 -30.27
C PHE A 79 -5.56 5.20 -30.80
N GLU A 80 -6.62 4.40 -30.62
CA GLU A 80 -8.00 4.87 -30.87
C GLU A 80 -8.38 5.97 -29.88
N GLY A 81 -8.02 5.83 -28.60
CA GLY A 81 -8.32 6.84 -27.59
C GLY A 81 -7.59 8.16 -27.86
N LEU A 82 -6.35 8.10 -28.33
CA LEU A 82 -5.61 9.29 -28.78
C LEU A 82 -6.31 9.97 -29.98
N LYS A 83 -6.74 9.21 -30.99
CA LYS A 83 -7.46 9.77 -32.14
C LYS A 83 -8.73 10.49 -31.71
N THR A 84 -9.54 9.87 -30.85
CA THR A 84 -10.74 10.50 -30.29
C THR A 84 -10.41 11.76 -29.49
N ALA A 85 -9.32 11.76 -28.71
CA ALA A 85 -8.90 12.92 -27.95
C ALA A 85 -8.50 14.11 -28.85
N LEU A 86 -7.82 13.85 -29.97
CA LEU A 86 -7.38 14.88 -30.91
C LEU A 86 -8.52 15.49 -31.73
N GLU A 87 -9.65 14.80 -31.88
CA GLU A 87 -10.88 15.35 -32.47
C GLU A 87 -11.59 16.36 -31.54
N LYS A 88 -11.19 16.41 -30.27
CA LYS A 88 -11.77 17.25 -29.23
C LYS A 88 -10.83 18.39 -28.85
N ALA A 89 -11.41 19.49 -28.38
CA ALA A 89 -10.60 20.58 -27.81
C ALA A 89 -9.89 20.09 -26.52
N PRO A 90 -8.64 20.52 -26.24
CA PRO A 90 -7.91 20.16 -25.02
C PRO A 90 -8.74 20.27 -23.73
N LYS A 91 -9.49 21.38 -23.60
CA LYS A 91 -10.36 21.64 -22.46
C LYS A 91 -11.47 20.60 -22.32
N GLU A 92 -12.07 20.17 -23.42
CA GLU A 92 -13.12 19.14 -23.42
C GLU A 92 -12.58 17.81 -22.90
N VAL A 93 -11.39 17.40 -23.35
CA VAL A 93 -10.71 16.19 -22.85
C VAL A 93 -10.44 16.31 -21.35
N GLY A 94 -9.93 17.46 -20.88
CA GLY A 94 -9.72 17.71 -19.46
C GLY A 94 -11.01 17.66 -18.62
N ASP A 95 -12.09 18.23 -19.14
CA ASP A 95 -13.41 18.22 -18.50
C ASP A 95 -14.01 16.80 -18.46
N MET A 96 -13.81 15.98 -19.50
CA MET A 96 -14.18 14.56 -19.50
C MET A 96 -13.46 13.78 -18.41
N ILE A 97 -12.13 13.92 -18.27
CA ILE A 97 -11.37 13.19 -17.23
C ILE A 97 -11.75 13.66 -15.82
N LYS A 98 -12.04 14.96 -15.66
CA LYS A 98 -12.56 15.51 -14.40
C LYS A 98 -13.93 14.91 -14.06
N ALA A 99 -14.83 14.81 -15.04
CA ALA A 99 -16.15 14.22 -14.89
C ALA A 99 -16.09 12.71 -14.58
N ALA A 100 -15.18 11.98 -15.24
CA ALA A 100 -14.90 10.57 -14.95
C ALA A 100 -14.41 10.33 -13.51
N ASN A 101 -13.97 11.39 -12.83
CA ASN A 101 -13.51 11.36 -11.45
C ASN A 101 -12.41 10.31 -11.22
N VAL A 102 -11.44 10.25 -12.13
CA VAL A 102 -10.29 9.36 -12.04
C VAL A 102 -9.48 9.72 -10.79
N ARG A 103 -9.60 8.92 -9.73
CA ARG A 103 -8.86 9.11 -8.48
C ARG A 103 -7.38 8.73 -8.66
N GLY A 104 -6.46 9.50 -8.07
CA GLY A 104 -5.02 9.26 -8.20
C GLY A 104 -4.59 7.92 -7.63
N ARG A 105 -3.98 7.08 -8.46
CA ARG A 105 -3.62 5.68 -8.15
C ARG A 105 -2.28 5.48 -7.42
N GLY A 106 -1.60 6.59 -7.10
CA GLY A 106 -0.31 6.59 -6.39
C GLY A 106 -0.40 6.72 -4.86
N GLY A 107 -1.59 6.61 -4.27
CA GLY A 107 -1.76 6.66 -2.81
C GLY A 107 -2.81 7.64 -2.32
N ALA A 108 -2.68 8.92 -2.71
CA ALA A 108 -3.49 10.01 -2.15
C ALA A 108 -4.94 10.09 -2.66
N GLY A 109 -5.29 9.35 -3.72
CA GLY A 109 -6.66 9.31 -4.24
C GLY A 109 -7.18 10.62 -4.85
N PHE A 110 -6.38 11.67 -5.01
CA PHE A 110 -6.87 12.96 -5.51
C PHE A 110 -7.41 12.86 -6.96
N ASN A 111 -8.52 13.54 -7.27
CA ASN A 111 -9.10 13.51 -8.63
C ASN A 111 -8.12 14.11 -9.65
N ALA A 112 -7.71 13.31 -10.64
CA ALA A 112 -6.69 13.66 -11.63
C ALA A 112 -7.14 14.83 -12.51
N GLY A 113 -8.36 14.81 -13.06
CA GLY A 113 -8.86 15.91 -13.88
C GLY A 113 -9.00 17.21 -13.09
N LEU A 114 -9.43 17.14 -11.83
CA LEU A 114 -9.44 18.30 -10.94
C LEU A 114 -8.02 18.84 -10.72
N LYS A 115 -7.02 17.96 -10.57
CA LYS A 115 -5.60 18.35 -10.41
C LYS A 115 -5.12 19.17 -11.60
N TRP A 116 -5.52 18.79 -12.81
CA TRP A 116 -5.13 19.48 -14.04
C TRP A 116 -5.69 20.90 -14.10
N THR A 117 -6.88 21.15 -13.52
CA THR A 117 -7.48 22.50 -13.49
C THR A 117 -6.69 23.51 -12.66
N PHE A 118 -5.75 23.07 -11.83
CA PHE A 118 -4.88 23.96 -11.06
C PHE A 118 -3.68 24.47 -11.86
N MET A 119 -3.49 23.99 -13.10
CA MET A 119 -2.47 24.55 -13.98
C MET A 119 -2.79 26.00 -14.31
N THR A 120 -1.76 26.84 -14.28
CA THR A 120 -1.90 28.23 -14.73
C THR A 120 -2.31 28.30 -16.20
N PRO A 121 -2.97 29.37 -16.67
CA PRO A 121 -3.30 29.55 -18.07
C PRO A 121 -2.05 29.54 -18.98
N PRO A 122 -2.16 29.07 -20.24
CA PRO A 122 -1.06 29.10 -21.21
C PRO A 122 -0.46 30.49 -21.36
N ASP A 123 0.86 30.58 -21.21
CA ASP A 123 1.68 31.78 -21.38
C ASP A 123 2.61 31.69 -22.60
N GLY A 124 2.43 30.65 -23.43
CA GLY A 124 3.25 30.38 -24.62
C GLY A 124 4.57 29.65 -24.34
N GLY A 125 4.95 29.43 -23.08
CA GLY A 125 6.14 28.64 -22.73
C GLY A 125 5.84 27.15 -22.51
N PRO A 126 6.88 26.32 -22.32
CA PRO A 126 6.72 24.88 -22.16
C PRO A 126 5.93 24.53 -20.90
N ARG A 127 5.24 23.39 -20.98
CA ARG A 127 4.43 22.77 -19.91
C ARG A 127 4.79 21.31 -19.85
N TYR A 128 4.92 20.78 -18.63
CA TYR A 128 5.48 19.45 -18.43
C TYR A 128 4.47 18.45 -17.88
N LEU A 129 4.50 17.24 -18.44
CA LEU A 129 3.83 16.07 -17.87
C LEU A 129 4.86 15.08 -17.34
N ILE A 130 4.78 14.74 -16.07
CA ILE A 130 5.66 13.74 -15.46
C ILE A 130 4.84 12.52 -15.06
N CYS A 131 5.22 11.36 -15.60
CA CYS A 131 4.76 10.08 -15.10
C CYS A 131 5.66 9.64 -13.94
N ASN A 132 5.05 9.51 -12.75
CA ASN A 132 5.71 8.95 -11.58
C ASN A 132 5.66 7.42 -11.64
N ALA A 133 6.80 6.83 -12.01
CA ALA A 133 7.07 5.41 -12.14
C ALA A 133 8.16 4.93 -11.17
N ASP A 134 8.32 5.61 -10.03
CA ASP A 134 9.33 5.25 -9.02
C ASP A 134 8.91 4.00 -8.24
N GLU A 135 7.62 3.79 -7.94
CA GLU A 135 7.05 2.57 -7.34
C GLU A 135 7.96 1.85 -6.31
N MET A 136 8.58 2.61 -5.41
CA MET A 136 9.47 2.05 -4.39
C MET A 136 8.74 1.70 -3.09
N GLU A 137 7.43 1.97 -3.01
CA GLU A 137 6.57 1.56 -1.89
C GLU A 137 6.69 0.04 -1.69
N PRO A 138 7.12 -0.44 -0.51
CA PRO A 138 7.23 -1.86 -0.26
C PRO A 138 5.93 -2.61 -0.52
N GLY A 139 6.03 -3.79 -1.12
CA GLY A 139 4.87 -4.59 -1.52
C GLY A 139 4.18 -4.09 -2.79
N THR A 140 4.63 -2.99 -3.42
CA THR A 140 3.99 -2.45 -4.63
C THR A 140 4.72 -2.83 -5.92
N PHE A 141 4.00 -3.35 -6.93
CA PHE A 141 4.55 -3.79 -8.23
C PHE A 141 3.52 -3.77 -9.39
N LYS A 142 2.50 -2.92 -9.30
CA LYS A 142 1.42 -2.75 -10.29
C LYS A 142 1.82 -1.92 -11.50
N ASP A 143 2.62 -0.87 -11.29
CA ASP A 143 3.10 0.02 -12.32
C ASP A 143 4.15 -0.71 -13.16
N ARG A 144 4.98 -1.53 -12.50
CA ARG A 144 5.90 -2.45 -13.18
C ARG A 144 5.20 -3.32 -14.23
N LEU A 145 4.04 -3.90 -13.90
CA LEU A 145 3.25 -4.69 -14.85
C LEU A 145 2.92 -3.87 -16.09
N LEU A 146 2.38 -2.67 -15.91
CA LEU A 146 1.95 -1.81 -17.02
C LEU A 146 3.14 -1.38 -17.88
N MET A 147 4.25 -0.97 -17.27
CA MET A 147 5.43 -0.53 -18.02
C MET A 147 6.15 -1.68 -18.73
N GLU A 148 6.29 -2.84 -18.08
CA GLU A 148 6.97 -3.97 -18.70
C GLU A 148 6.10 -4.68 -19.73
N ARG A 149 4.76 -4.70 -19.59
CA ARG A 149 3.89 -5.55 -20.41
C ARG A 149 2.97 -4.79 -21.36
N LEU A 150 2.66 -3.52 -21.07
CA LEU A 150 1.79 -2.65 -21.87
C LEU A 150 2.37 -1.22 -22.02
N PRO A 151 3.65 -1.06 -22.45
CA PRO A 151 4.30 0.25 -22.52
C PRO A 151 3.54 1.26 -23.40
N PHE A 152 2.97 0.83 -24.53
CA PHE A 152 2.19 1.69 -25.42
C PHE A 152 0.93 2.27 -24.77
N GLN A 153 0.29 1.53 -23.85
CA GLN A 153 -0.90 2.02 -23.15
C GLN A 153 -0.58 3.19 -22.22
N LEU A 154 0.56 3.11 -21.54
CA LEU A 154 1.06 4.23 -20.75
C LEU A 154 1.38 5.44 -21.66
N ILE A 155 2.07 5.20 -22.78
CA ILE A 155 2.45 6.26 -23.73
C ILE A 155 1.21 6.95 -24.31
N GLU A 156 0.21 6.18 -24.77
CA GLU A 156 -1.05 6.71 -25.26
C GLU A 156 -1.76 7.54 -24.17
N GLY A 157 -1.78 7.04 -22.93
CA GLY A 157 -2.35 7.77 -21.81
C GLY A 157 -1.64 9.09 -21.51
N MET A 158 -0.31 9.13 -21.67
CA MET A 158 0.47 10.36 -21.55
C MET A 158 0.20 11.33 -22.70
N LEU A 159 0.05 10.85 -23.93
CA LEU A 159 -0.30 11.68 -25.09
C LEU A 159 -1.67 12.36 -24.92
N ILE A 160 -2.69 11.58 -24.50
CA ILE A 160 -4.03 12.12 -24.21
C ILE A 160 -3.97 13.17 -23.10
N THR A 161 -3.24 12.87 -22.01
CA THR A 161 -3.08 13.80 -20.89
C THR A 161 -2.35 15.06 -21.33
N ALA A 162 -1.29 14.94 -22.12
CA ALA A 162 -0.50 16.05 -22.61
C ALA A 162 -1.32 16.96 -23.52
N HIS A 163 -2.14 16.41 -24.42
CA HIS A 163 -3.10 17.17 -25.21
C HIS A 163 -4.06 17.95 -24.30
N ALA A 164 -4.66 17.30 -23.31
CA ALA A 164 -5.63 17.93 -22.40
C ALA A 164 -5.06 19.12 -21.61
N ILE A 165 -3.80 19.03 -21.19
CA ILE A 165 -3.15 20.07 -20.36
C ILE A 165 -2.26 21.04 -21.16
N GLY A 166 -2.14 20.83 -22.48
CA GLY A 166 -1.26 21.58 -23.36
C GLY A 166 0.23 21.39 -23.02
N ALA A 167 0.64 20.19 -22.60
CA ALA A 167 2.05 19.88 -22.37
C ALA A 167 2.81 19.70 -23.69
N THR A 168 4.03 20.21 -23.74
CA THR A 168 4.94 20.09 -24.91
C THR A 168 5.94 18.97 -24.72
N ASP A 169 6.30 18.67 -23.46
CA ASP A 169 7.31 17.68 -23.14
C ASP A 169 6.88 16.88 -21.91
N GLY A 170 7.24 15.61 -21.89
CA GLY A 170 6.97 14.72 -20.79
C GLY A 170 8.14 13.84 -20.40
N TYR A 171 8.09 13.37 -19.16
CA TYR A 171 9.11 12.54 -18.56
C TYR A 171 8.49 11.36 -17.84
N ILE A 172 8.91 10.14 -18.17
CA ILE A 172 8.67 8.97 -17.34
C ILE A 172 9.84 8.88 -16.36
N PHE A 173 9.59 9.29 -15.12
CA PHE A 173 10.57 9.16 -14.05
C PHE A 173 10.45 7.76 -13.46
N ILE A 174 11.36 6.87 -13.84
CA ILE A 174 11.34 5.46 -13.49
C ILE A 174 12.43 5.12 -12.47
N ARG A 175 12.14 4.27 -11.48
CA ARG A 175 13.19 3.81 -10.55
C ARG A 175 14.32 3.08 -11.28
N GLY A 176 15.53 3.23 -10.76
CA GLY A 176 16.73 2.67 -11.39
C GLY A 176 16.75 1.14 -11.49
N GLU A 177 16.02 0.43 -10.61
CA GLU A 177 15.96 -1.03 -10.64
C GLU A 177 15.08 -1.60 -11.75
N TYR A 178 14.17 -0.80 -12.33
CA TYR A 178 13.25 -1.23 -13.39
C TYR A 178 13.89 -1.10 -14.78
N ILE A 179 15.05 -1.74 -14.95
CA ILE A 179 15.84 -1.70 -16.19
C ILE A 179 15.03 -2.18 -17.40
N LEU A 180 14.36 -3.33 -17.27
CA LEU A 180 13.56 -3.92 -18.36
C LEU A 180 12.38 -3.02 -18.77
N ALA A 181 11.72 -2.37 -17.81
CA ALA A 181 10.65 -1.43 -18.09
C ALA A 181 11.18 -0.21 -18.84
N ALA A 182 12.33 0.34 -18.43
CA ALA A 182 12.96 1.46 -19.12
C ALA A 182 13.31 1.10 -20.57
N GLU A 183 13.94 -0.07 -20.79
CA GLU A 183 14.28 -0.57 -22.13
C GLU A 183 13.04 -0.69 -23.03
N ARG A 184 11.96 -1.27 -22.50
CA ARG A 184 10.70 -1.46 -23.25
C ARG A 184 9.97 -0.15 -23.53
N LEU A 185 9.99 0.79 -22.59
CA LEU A 185 9.41 2.13 -22.79
C LEU A 185 10.18 2.92 -23.84
N MET A 186 11.52 2.88 -23.81
CA MET A 186 12.35 3.54 -24.82
C MET A 186 12.08 2.96 -26.22
N ALA A 187 12.04 1.63 -26.35
CA ALA A 187 11.72 0.98 -27.63
C ALA A 187 10.31 1.34 -28.13
N ALA A 188 9.31 1.40 -27.23
CA ALA A 188 7.95 1.79 -27.60
C ALA A 188 7.85 3.28 -27.99
N ILE A 189 8.64 4.16 -27.37
CA ILE A 189 8.76 5.57 -27.77
C ILE A 189 9.37 5.68 -29.17
N ASP A 190 10.43 4.94 -29.46
CA ASP A 190 11.07 4.92 -30.79
C ASP A 190 10.09 4.49 -31.89
N GLU A 191 9.28 3.45 -31.62
CA GLU A 191 8.19 3.01 -32.51
C GLU A 191 7.13 4.11 -32.72
N CYS A 192 6.76 4.84 -31.67
CA CYS A 192 5.81 5.96 -31.78
C CYS A 192 6.37 7.10 -32.64
N LEU A 193 7.66 7.44 -32.46
CA LEU A 193 8.34 8.46 -33.27
C LEU A 193 8.41 8.05 -34.74
N ALA A 194 8.77 6.79 -35.03
CA ALA A 194 8.87 6.27 -36.40
C ALA A 194 7.53 6.28 -37.17
N ASN A 195 6.40 6.30 -36.45
CA ASN A 195 5.05 6.21 -37.02
C ASN A 195 4.23 7.49 -36.87
N ASN A 196 4.86 8.65 -36.57
CA ASN A 196 4.18 9.93 -36.36
C ASN A 196 3.07 9.89 -35.27
N LEU A 197 3.33 9.13 -34.21
CA LEU A 197 2.49 9.06 -33.00
C LEU A 197 3.08 9.87 -31.84
N MET A 198 4.26 10.45 -32.03
CA MET A 198 5.00 11.27 -31.07
C MET A 198 5.89 12.26 -31.82
N GLY A 199 6.30 13.35 -31.15
CA GLY A 199 7.11 14.41 -31.75
C GLY A 199 6.22 15.53 -32.30
N ASP A 200 6.58 16.05 -33.47
CA ASP A 200 5.91 17.19 -34.10
C ASP A 200 4.68 16.77 -34.90
N ASN A 201 3.59 17.53 -34.76
CA ASN A 201 2.36 17.39 -35.53
C ASN A 201 1.80 15.96 -35.57
N ILE A 202 1.60 15.41 -34.37
CA ILE A 202 1.21 14.01 -34.14
C ILE A 202 -0.07 13.71 -34.91
N LEU A 203 -0.05 12.62 -35.68
CA LEU A 203 -1.15 12.21 -36.56
C LEU A 203 -1.61 13.29 -37.55
N GLY A 204 -0.73 14.25 -37.90
CA GLY A 204 -1.04 15.38 -38.78
C GLY A 204 -1.88 16.47 -38.13
N SER A 205 -2.03 16.44 -36.79
CA SER A 205 -2.65 17.52 -36.02
C SER A 205 -1.67 18.65 -35.70
N GLU A 206 -2.15 19.74 -35.10
CA GLU A 206 -1.29 20.82 -34.58
C GLU A 206 -0.64 20.46 -33.22
N PHE A 207 -0.99 19.31 -32.63
CA PHE A 207 -0.47 18.88 -31.34
C PHE A 207 0.90 18.23 -31.50
N SER A 208 1.86 18.68 -30.69
CA SER A 208 3.23 18.16 -30.66
C SER A 208 3.62 17.83 -29.22
N PHE A 209 4.29 16.69 -29.03
CA PHE A 209 4.69 16.24 -27.70
C PHE A 209 5.92 15.32 -27.75
N ASN A 210 6.94 15.66 -26.95
CA ASN A 210 8.12 14.82 -26.75
C ASN A 210 8.03 14.05 -25.45
N LEU A 211 8.47 12.79 -25.44
CA LEU A 211 8.50 11.97 -24.24
C LEU A 211 9.90 11.40 -24.00
N HIS A 212 10.35 11.48 -22.75
CA HIS A 212 11.67 11.02 -22.34
C HIS A 212 11.57 10.03 -21.18
N VAL A 213 12.41 9.00 -21.18
CA VAL A 213 12.58 8.12 -20.02
C VAL A 213 13.75 8.63 -19.19
N HIS A 214 13.52 8.86 -17.89
CA HIS A 214 14.54 9.28 -16.95
C HIS A 214 14.64 8.28 -15.81
N THR A 215 15.76 7.56 -15.73
CA THR A 215 16.01 6.57 -14.68
C THR A 215 16.57 7.24 -13.43
N GLY A 216 15.85 7.11 -12.31
CA GLY A 216 16.32 7.52 -10.98
C GLY A 216 17.40 6.61 -10.41
N ALA A 217 17.91 6.96 -9.22
CA ALA A 217 19.02 6.25 -8.56
C ALA A 217 18.58 5.35 -7.37
N GLY A 218 17.32 4.90 -7.36
CA GLY A 218 16.79 3.96 -6.35
C GLY A 218 16.63 4.59 -4.97
N ARG A 219 15.78 5.61 -4.85
CA ARG A 219 15.45 6.27 -3.58
C ARG A 219 13.95 6.49 -3.47
N TYR A 220 13.32 5.93 -2.44
CA TYR A 220 11.85 5.97 -2.29
C TYR A 220 11.30 7.39 -2.13
N ILE A 221 12.09 8.30 -1.55
CA ILE A 221 11.70 9.72 -1.48
C ILE A 221 11.47 10.36 -2.85
N CYS A 222 12.09 9.85 -3.92
CA CYS A 222 11.86 10.31 -5.28
C CYS A 222 10.45 9.97 -5.79
N GLY A 223 9.69 9.10 -5.11
CA GLY A 223 8.28 8.90 -5.35
C GLY A 223 7.40 10.08 -4.89
N GLU A 224 7.89 10.98 -4.01
CA GLU A 224 7.14 12.19 -3.63
C GLU A 224 7.18 13.22 -4.77
N GLU A 225 6.03 13.79 -5.12
CA GLU A 225 5.83 14.64 -6.30
C GLU A 225 6.88 15.75 -6.48
N THR A 226 7.24 16.48 -5.43
CA THR A 226 8.19 17.60 -5.53
C THR A 226 9.65 17.19 -5.39
N ALA A 227 9.92 16.12 -4.63
CA ALA A 227 11.23 15.49 -4.58
C ALA A 227 11.60 14.87 -5.93
N LEU A 228 10.63 14.25 -6.60
CA LEU A 228 10.74 13.73 -7.96
C LEU A 228 11.19 14.82 -8.92
N ILE A 229 10.48 15.96 -8.92
CA ILE A 229 10.81 17.11 -9.77
C ILE A 229 12.24 17.59 -9.49
N ASN A 230 12.66 17.69 -8.23
CA ASN A 230 14.04 18.05 -7.89
C ASN A 230 15.05 17.03 -8.42
N CYS A 231 14.76 15.74 -8.30
CA CYS A 231 15.63 14.70 -8.83
C CYS A 231 15.76 14.79 -10.35
N LEU A 232 14.64 15.01 -11.06
CA LEU A 232 14.60 15.16 -12.51
C LEU A 232 15.42 16.38 -12.98
N GLU A 233 15.44 17.46 -12.19
CA GLU A 233 16.27 18.64 -12.44
C GLU A 233 17.75 18.45 -12.10
N GLY A 234 18.17 17.25 -11.67
CA GLY A 234 19.54 16.94 -11.27
C GLY A 234 19.92 17.49 -9.88
N ARG A 235 18.93 17.86 -9.06
CA ARG A 235 19.13 18.31 -7.67
C ARG A 235 18.96 17.13 -6.71
N ARG A 236 19.39 17.31 -5.45
CA ARG A 236 19.04 16.36 -4.38
C ARG A 236 17.51 16.31 -4.24
N ALA A 237 16.96 15.11 -4.09
CA ALA A 237 15.53 14.83 -3.96
C ALA A 237 14.94 15.25 -2.60
N ASN A 238 15.19 16.48 -2.18
CA ASN A 238 14.52 17.08 -1.03
C ASN A 238 13.17 17.62 -1.50
N PRO A 239 12.04 17.30 -0.86
CA PRO A 239 10.75 17.89 -1.19
C PRO A 239 10.77 19.43 -1.14
N ARG A 240 9.92 20.07 -1.94
CA ARG A 240 9.76 21.54 -1.96
C ARG A 240 8.61 21.97 -1.04
N THR A 241 8.78 23.11 -0.40
CA THR A 241 7.69 23.76 0.35
C THR A 241 6.54 24.10 -0.60
N LYS A 242 5.31 23.82 -0.17
CA LYS A 242 4.07 24.21 -0.85
C LYS A 242 3.45 25.36 -0.04
N PRO A 243 3.06 26.51 -0.62
CA PRO A 243 3.10 26.92 -2.05
C PRO A 243 4.48 27.42 -2.53
N PRO A 244 4.72 27.53 -3.87
CA PRO A 244 3.79 27.23 -4.96
C PRO A 244 3.64 25.73 -5.24
N PHE A 245 2.47 25.32 -5.74
CA PHE A 245 2.24 23.94 -6.18
C PHE A 245 2.86 23.68 -7.56
N PRO A 246 3.19 22.42 -7.92
CA PRO A 246 3.81 22.07 -9.20
C PRO A 246 3.03 22.55 -10.43
N GLN A 247 1.71 22.60 -10.33
CA GLN A 247 0.83 23.04 -11.41
C GLN A 247 1.00 24.53 -11.74
N VAL A 248 1.51 25.31 -10.78
CA VAL A 248 1.87 26.72 -10.97
C VAL A 248 3.35 26.85 -11.32
N SER A 249 4.22 26.19 -10.56
CA SER A 249 5.67 26.21 -10.78
C SER A 249 6.30 24.89 -10.31
N GLY A 250 6.53 24.00 -11.27
CA GLY A 250 7.08 22.67 -11.07
C GLY A 250 8.47 22.52 -11.67
N ALA A 251 8.62 21.62 -12.64
CA ALA A 251 9.89 21.33 -13.30
C ALA A 251 10.43 22.56 -14.04
N TRP A 252 11.67 22.92 -13.73
CA TRP A 252 12.37 24.12 -14.20
C TRP A 252 11.55 25.40 -14.04
N GLY A 253 10.72 25.45 -12.99
CA GLY A 253 9.85 26.59 -12.68
C GLY A 253 8.60 26.72 -13.57
N ARG A 254 8.35 25.75 -14.47
CA ARG A 254 7.21 25.76 -15.41
C ARG A 254 6.02 24.96 -14.89
N PRO A 255 4.78 25.24 -15.34
CA PRO A 255 3.60 24.48 -14.96
C PRO A 255 3.78 22.99 -15.24
N THR A 256 3.59 22.16 -14.23
CA THR A 256 3.88 20.72 -14.30
C THR A 256 2.77 19.90 -13.65
N VAL A 257 2.36 18.83 -14.32
CA VAL A 257 1.49 17.80 -13.75
C VAL A 257 2.29 16.54 -13.51
N VAL A 258 2.15 15.97 -12.31
CA VAL A 258 2.71 14.65 -11.98
C VAL A 258 1.56 13.67 -11.73
N ASN A 259 1.54 12.56 -12.46
CA ASN A 259 0.56 11.49 -12.27
C ASN A 259 1.23 10.11 -12.26
N ASN A 260 0.65 9.16 -11.53
CA ASN A 260 1.12 7.78 -11.46
C ASN A 260 0.84 7.02 -12.77
N VAL A 261 1.64 5.99 -13.06
CA VAL A 261 1.52 5.10 -14.23
C VAL A 261 0.08 4.58 -14.40
N GLU A 262 -0.51 3.98 -13.36
CA GLU A 262 -1.87 3.43 -13.43
C GLU A 262 -2.92 4.53 -13.69
N THR A 263 -2.76 5.72 -13.11
CA THR A 263 -3.66 6.85 -13.39
C THR A 263 -3.65 7.19 -14.88
N LEU A 264 -2.46 7.35 -15.48
CA LEU A 264 -2.31 7.72 -16.88
C LEU A 264 -2.79 6.61 -17.83
N SER A 265 -2.62 5.36 -17.44
CA SER A 265 -3.02 4.19 -18.23
C SER A 265 -4.55 4.02 -18.34
N ASN A 266 -5.35 4.73 -17.54
CA ASN A 266 -6.81 4.73 -17.66
C ASN A 266 -7.32 5.62 -18.81
N MET A 267 -6.53 6.61 -19.25
CA MET A 267 -7.00 7.63 -20.21
C MET A 267 -7.47 7.03 -21.55
N PRO A 268 -6.76 6.07 -22.17
CA PRO A 268 -7.18 5.51 -23.46
C PRO A 268 -8.58 4.90 -23.41
N ALA A 269 -8.86 4.09 -22.37
CA ALA A 269 -10.15 3.42 -22.25
C ALA A 269 -11.31 4.39 -22.00
N ILE A 270 -11.08 5.47 -21.24
CA ILE A 270 -12.08 6.51 -21.01
C ILE A 270 -12.39 7.25 -22.32
N MET A 271 -11.38 7.52 -23.15
CA MET A 271 -11.60 8.16 -24.45
C MET A 271 -12.32 7.24 -25.46
N ILE A 272 -12.19 5.92 -25.30
CA ILE A 272 -12.82 4.94 -26.20
C ILE A 272 -14.29 4.68 -25.82
N ASN A 273 -14.61 4.65 -24.53
CA ASN A 273 -15.91 4.19 -24.03
C ASN A 273 -16.75 5.29 -23.34
N ASP A 274 -16.22 6.50 -23.25
CA ASP A 274 -16.80 7.66 -22.54
C ASP A 274 -16.83 7.58 -21.01
N VAL A 275 -17.25 8.70 -20.41
CA VAL A 275 -17.23 8.99 -18.98
C VAL A 275 -18.22 8.09 -18.21
N GLU A 276 -19.42 7.93 -18.75
CA GLU A 276 -20.52 7.17 -18.15
C GLU A 276 -20.14 5.70 -17.98
N TRP A 277 -19.47 5.12 -18.98
CA TRP A 277 -18.94 3.77 -18.90
C TRP A 277 -17.96 3.63 -17.73
N TYR A 278 -16.99 4.54 -17.61
CA TYR A 278 -15.98 4.47 -16.55
C TYR A 278 -16.60 4.60 -15.15
N GLN A 279 -17.61 5.46 -15.01
CA GLN A 279 -18.40 5.60 -13.78
C GLN A 279 -19.27 4.38 -13.47
N SER A 280 -19.64 3.59 -14.48
CA SER A 280 -20.47 2.40 -14.32
C SER A 280 -19.70 1.15 -13.88
N LEU A 281 -18.38 1.09 -14.08
CA LEU A 281 -17.54 -0.07 -13.75
C LEU A 281 -17.74 -0.61 -12.31
N PRO A 282 -17.82 0.23 -11.26
CA PRO A 282 -18.05 -0.24 -9.89
C PRO A 282 -19.42 -0.89 -9.66
N ASN A 283 -20.41 -0.62 -10.53
CA ASN A 283 -21.77 -1.13 -10.38
C ASN A 283 -21.85 -2.65 -10.50
N GLU A 284 -20.87 -3.29 -11.16
CA GLU A 284 -20.75 -4.75 -11.20
C GLU A 284 -20.72 -5.33 -9.77
N LYS A 285 -19.97 -4.68 -8.87
CA LYS A 285 -19.89 -5.08 -7.47
C LYS A 285 -20.92 -4.39 -6.58
N GLY A 286 -21.29 -3.15 -6.90
CA GLY A 286 -22.37 -2.40 -6.24
C GLY A 286 -22.06 -1.85 -4.85
N ASN A 287 -20.84 -2.07 -4.34
CA ASN A 287 -20.42 -1.71 -2.97
C ASN A 287 -19.51 -0.48 -2.89
N SER A 288 -19.25 0.21 -4.00
CA SER A 288 -18.47 1.44 -4.00
C SER A 288 -19.02 2.45 -5.00
N THR A 289 -18.91 3.73 -4.66
CA THR A 289 -19.21 4.84 -5.55
C THR A 289 -17.96 5.40 -6.24
N THR A 290 -16.78 4.84 -5.95
CA THR A 290 -15.51 5.27 -6.56
C THR A 290 -15.43 4.76 -8.01
N PRO A 291 -15.36 5.63 -9.03
CA PRO A 291 -15.32 5.20 -10.43
C PRO A 291 -14.09 4.41 -10.86
N GLY A 292 -14.30 3.55 -11.86
CA GLY A 292 -13.26 2.80 -12.55
C GLY A 292 -12.85 1.49 -11.89
N THR A 293 -11.72 0.97 -12.37
CA THR A 293 -11.03 -0.19 -11.79
C THR A 293 -9.74 0.24 -11.08
N LYS A 294 -9.18 -0.73 -10.35
CA LYS A 294 -7.88 -0.65 -9.70
C LYS A 294 -7.15 -1.97 -9.91
N ILE A 295 -5.86 -1.90 -10.18
CA ILE A 295 -4.98 -3.06 -10.00
C ILE A 295 -4.73 -3.21 -8.50
N PHE A 296 -5.43 -4.18 -7.90
CA PHE A 296 -5.19 -4.63 -6.54
C PHE A 296 -4.11 -5.70 -6.55
N GLY A 297 -3.50 -5.94 -5.39
CA GLY A 297 -2.59 -7.06 -5.23
C GLY A 297 -2.59 -7.58 -3.81
N CYS A 298 -2.00 -8.75 -3.64
CA CYS A 298 -1.81 -9.37 -2.35
C CYS A 298 -0.42 -10.01 -2.29
N SER A 299 0.28 -9.77 -1.18
CA SER A 299 1.63 -10.25 -0.93
C SER A 299 1.78 -10.68 0.52
N GLY A 300 2.80 -11.47 0.82
CA GLY A 300 3.02 -12.10 2.12
C GLY A 300 2.83 -13.62 2.04
N LEU A 301 2.44 -14.23 3.15
CA LEU A 301 2.23 -15.69 3.24
C LEU A 301 0.80 -16.08 2.82
N VAL A 302 0.44 -15.75 1.58
CA VAL A 302 -0.74 -16.26 0.87
C VAL A 302 -0.37 -17.35 -0.14
N ASN A 303 -1.34 -18.14 -0.59
CA ASN A 303 -1.13 -19.23 -1.54
C ASN A 303 -0.73 -18.73 -2.94
N ASP A 304 -1.43 -17.70 -3.42
CA ASP A 304 -1.29 -17.16 -4.76
C ASP A 304 -1.06 -15.65 -4.74
N PRO A 305 0.13 -15.17 -4.32
CA PRO A 305 0.44 -13.75 -4.36
C PRO A 305 0.48 -13.25 -5.81
N GLY A 306 -0.16 -12.12 -6.07
CA GLY A 306 -0.42 -11.67 -7.45
C GLY A 306 -1.04 -10.29 -7.52
N LEU A 307 -1.45 -9.93 -8.74
CA LEU A 307 -2.21 -8.72 -9.02
C LEU A 307 -3.49 -9.08 -9.77
N TRP A 308 -4.55 -8.33 -9.51
CA TRP A 308 -5.83 -8.47 -10.19
C TRP A 308 -6.39 -7.09 -10.46
N GLU A 309 -6.78 -6.84 -11.71
CA GLU A 309 -7.59 -5.67 -12.02
C GLU A 309 -9.04 -5.99 -11.67
N LEU A 310 -9.58 -5.24 -10.71
CA LEU A 310 -10.97 -5.36 -10.26
C LEU A 310 -11.63 -3.97 -10.24
N PRO A 311 -12.95 -3.88 -10.49
CA PRO A 311 -13.69 -2.66 -10.18
C PRO A 311 -13.64 -2.37 -8.67
N PHE A 312 -13.80 -1.11 -8.27
CA PHE A 312 -13.92 -0.80 -6.85
C PHE A 312 -15.16 -1.46 -6.23
N GLY A 313 -15.07 -1.79 -4.94
CA GLY A 313 -16.17 -2.38 -4.17
C GLY A 313 -15.92 -3.81 -3.69
N TYR A 314 -14.88 -4.49 -4.21
CA TYR A 314 -14.42 -5.77 -3.65
C TYR A 314 -13.94 -5.56 -2.22
N THR A 315 -14.16 -6.54 -1.35
CA THR A 315 -13.65 -6.48 0.04
C THR A 315 -12.22 -7.00 0.13
N ALA A 316 -11.53 -6.68 1.22
CA ALA A 316 -10.21 -7.27 1.49
C ALA A 316 -10.30 -8.79 1.65
N ARG A 317 -11.42 -9.32 2.20
CA ARG A 317 -11.70 -10.75 2.29
C ARG A 317 -11.65 -11.40 0.92
N GLU A 318 -12.38 -10.87 -0.04
CA GLU A 318 -12.46 -11.45 -1.39
C GLU A 318 -11.08 -11.46 -2.06
N ILE A 319 -10.33 -10.36 -1.95
CA ILE A 319 -8.98 -10.28 -2.52
C ILE A 319 -8.02 -11.28 -1.86
N ILE A 320 -8.08 -11.46 -0.54
CA ILE A 320 -7.17 -12.36 0.19
C ILE A 320 -7.60 -13.83 0.04
N GLU A 321 -8.87 -14.14 0.25
CA GLU A 321 -9.38 -15.52 0.31
C GLU A 321 -9.67 -16.08 -1.09
N ASP A 322 -10.34 -15.33 -1.96
CA ASP A 322 -10.78 -15.84 -3.27
C ASP A 322 -9.69 -15.67 -4.33
N PHE A 323 -9.08 -14.49 -4.42
CA PHE A 323 -8.10 -14.19 -5.48
C PHE A 323 -6.69 -14.65 -5.12
N ALA A 324 -6.22 -14.38 -3.90
CA ALA A 324 -4.90 -14.80 -3.43
C ALA A 324 -4.88 -16.22 -2.83
N GLY A 325 -6.01 -16.94 -2.88
CA GLY A 325 -6.14 -18.33 -2.45
C GLY A 325 -6.04 -18.53 -0.94
N GLY A 326 -6.24 -17.48 -0.14
CA GLY A 326 -6.14 -17.51 1.31
C GLY A 326 -4.70 -17.55 1.84
N MET A 327 -4.58 -17.58 3.17
CA MET A 327 -3.30 -17.72 3.86
C MET A 327 -2.68 -19.10 3.54
N LYS A 328 -1.34 -19.17 3.53
CA LYS A 328 -0.62 -20.45 3.39
C LYS A 328 -1.02 -21.46 4.45
N ASP A 329 -0.93 -22.74 4.11
CA ASP A 329 -1.34 -23.86 4.95
C ASP A 329 -0.90 -23.72 6.41
N GLY A 330 -1.87 -23.82 7.33
CA GLY A 330 -1.65 -23.75 8.77
C GLY A 330 -1.39 -22.34 9.32
N LYS A 331 -1.52 -21.30 8.50
CA LYS A 331 -1.42 -19.89 8.92
C LYS A 331 -2.79 -19.22 9.00
N ARG A 332 -2.91 -18.23 9.88
CA ARG A 332 -4.08 -17.38 10.06
C ARG A 332 -3.66 -15.93 9.95
N LEU A 333 -4.56 -15.13 9.38
CA LEU A 333 -4.34 -13.70 9.28
C LEU A 333 -4.38 -13.05 10.67
N LYS A 334 -3.37 -12.25 10.99
CA LYS A 334 -3.31 -11.41 12.20
C LYS A 334 -3.66 -9.96 11.89
N ALA A 335 -3.01 -9.42 10.87
CA ALA A 335 -3.17 -8.05 10.41
C ALA A 335 -2.85 -7.95 8.92
N TRP A 336 -3.17 -6.80 8.33
CA TRP A 336 -2.87 -6.53 6.94
C TRP A 336 -2.72 -5.03 6.70
N LEU A 337 -1.92 -4.68 5.70
CA LEU A 337 -1.75 -3.30 5.24
C LEU A 337 -2.48 -3.14 3.90
N PRO A 338 -3.48 -2.25 3.77
CA PRO A 338 -4.29 -2.12 2.55
C PRO A 338 -3.54 -1.60 1.32
N GLY A 339 -2.47 -0.83 1.50
CA GLY A 339 -1.92 0.02 0.44
C GLY A 339 -0.41 0.19 0.41
N GLY A 340 0.33 -0.80 0.93
CA GLY A 340 1.78 -0.76 1.09
C GLY A 340 2.24 -0.58 2.54
N ALA A 341 3.55 -0.62 2.77
CA ALA A 341 4.17 -0.47 4.08
C ALA A 341 3.84 0.84 4.80
N SER A 342 3.49 1.88 4.06
CA SER A 342 3.27 3.20 4.63
C SER A 342 1.86 3.41 5.21
N THR A 343 0.97 2.42 5.16
CA THR A 343 -0.42 2.54 5.67
C THR A 343 -0.58 2.02 7.10
N ASP A 344 -1.65 2.40 7.80
CA ASP A 344 -2.03 1.75 9.06
C ASP A 344 -2.40 0.27 8.85
N PHE A 345 -2.03 -0.58 9.80
CA PHE A 345 -2.52 -1.94 9.90
C PHE A 345 -4.03 -1.96 10.17
N LEU A 346 -4.70 -2.85 9.44
CA LEU A 346 -6.06 -3.28 9.73
C LEU A 346 -6.03 -4.73 10.23
N THR A 347 -7.01 -5.08 11.05
CA THR A 347 -7.15 -6.43 11.62
C THR A 347 -8.17 -7.27 10.85
N THR A 348 -8.35 -8.52 11.26
CA THR A 348 -9.38 -9.42 10.71
C THR A 348 -10.81 -8.86 10.80
N GLU A 349 -11.08 -7.94 11.74
CA GLU A 349 -12.38 -7.27 11.90
C GLU A 349 -12.73 -6.37 10.71
N HIS A 350 -11.75 -5.96 9.92
CA HIS A 350 -11.91 -5.01 8.82
C HIS A 350 -11.95 -5.70 7.46
N LEU A 351 -11.95 -7.04 7.40
CA LEU A 351 -11.86 -7.80 6.15
C LEU A 351 -13.03 -7.53 5.19
N ASP A 352 -14.20 -7.23 5.74
CA ASP A 352 -15.43 -7.00 4.98
C ASP A 352 -15.61 -5.54 4.55
N VAL A 353 -14.61 -4.68 4.80
CA VAL A 353 -14.58 -3.30 4.30
C VAL A 353 -14.31 -3.31 2.80
N ALA A 354 -15.10 -2.53 2.05
CA ALA A 354 -14.87 -2.32 0.63
C ALA A 354 -13.50 -1.64 0.39
N MET A 355 -12.72 -2.20 -0.54
CA MET A 355 -11.40 -1.71 -0.92
C MET A 355 -11.52 -0.52 -1.86
N ASP A 356 -11.92 0.62 -1.30
CA ASP A 356 -11.94 1.93 -1.94
C ASP A 356 -11.40 3.02 -1.00
N PHE A 357 -11.14 4.21 -1.55
CA PHE A 357 -10.49 5.31 -0.83
C PHE A 357 -11.24 5.75 0.42
N ASP A 358 -12.57 5.89 0.33
CA ASP A 358 -13.37 6.49 1.39
C ASP A 358 -13.71 5.45 2.48
N SER A 359 -13.98 4.21 2.07
CA SER A 359 -14.28 3.09 2.96
C SER A 359 -13.08 2.72 3.84
N ILE A 360 -11.89 2.60 3.25
CA ILE A 360 -10.66 2.31 4.01
C ILE A 360 -10.27 3.49 4.91
N GLN A 361 -10.49 4.73 4.46
CA GLN A 361 -10.29 5.91 5.31
C GLN A 361 -11.18 5.88 6.56
N LYS A 362 -12.45 5.51 6.42
CA LYS A 362 -13.38 5.35 7.55
C LYS A 362 -12.98 4.22 8.49
N ALA A 363 -12.35 3.17 7.98
CA ALA A 363 -11.79 2.08 8.78
C ALA A 363 -10.53 2.49 9.57
N GLY A 364 -10.01 3.72 9.37
CA GLY A 364 -8.85 4.25 10.10
C GLY A 364 -7.51 3.88 9.46
N SER A 365 -7.48 3.60 8.16
CA SER A 365 -6.26 3.44 7.38
C SER A 365 -6.37 4.23 6.06
N ARG A 366 -5.54 3.95 5.07
CA ARG A 366 -5.63 4.55 3.73
C ARG A 366 -5.45 3.53 2.64
N MET A 367 -6.12 3.72 1.51
CA MET A 367 -6.07 2.81 0.37
C MET A 367 -4.67 2.63 -0.21
N GLY A 368 -3.82 3.67 -0.11
CA GLY A 368 -2.45 3.64 -0.63
C GLY A 368 -2.39 3.20 -2.09
N THR A 369 -1.45 2.30 -2.40
CA THR A 369 -1.29 1.76 -3.76
C THR A 369 -2.30 0.66 -4.10
N GLY A 370 -3.08 0.18 -3.13
CA GLY A 370 -4.04 -0.92 -3.26
C GLY A 370 -3.43 -2.32 -3.24
N LEU A 371 -2.17 -2.45 -2.83
CA LEU A 371 -1.47 -3.73 -2.74
C LEU A 371 -1.40 -4.17 -1.28
N ILE A 372 -2.17 -5.21 -0.97
CA ILE A 372 -2.30 -5.78 0.36
C ILE A 372 -0.99 -6.47 0.76
N MET A 373 -0.51 -6.20 1.96
CA MET A 373 0.52 -6.98 2.62
C MET A 373 -0.07 -7.69 3.84
N VAL A 374 -0.18 -9.02 3.79
CA VAL A 374 -0.72 -9.80 4.92
C VAL A 374 0.36 -10.07 5.96
N VAL A 375 -0.06 -10.13 7.23
CA VAL A 375 0.74 -10.51 8.39
C VAL A 375 0.09 -11.71 9.05
N ASP A 376 0.83 -12.80 9.23
CA ASP A 376 0.33 -14.01 9.88
C ASP A 376 0.52 -13.99 11.39
N GLU A 377 -0.18 -14.89 12.10
CA GLU A 377 -0.19 -14.94 13.56
C GLU A 377 1.16 -15.30 14.19
N SER A 378 2.09 -15.89 13.44
CA SER A 378 3.44 -16.21 13.94
C SER A 378 4.41 -15.04 13.87
N GLN A 379 4.03 -13.93 13.22
CA GLN A 379 4.87 -12.75 13.11
C GLN A 379 4.66 -11.83 14.30
N ASP A 380 5.74 -11.58 15.04
CA ASP A 380 5.79 -10.57 16.10
C ASP A 380 5.81 -9.16 15.50
N MET A 381 4.98 -8.27 16.04
CA MET A 381 4.84 -6.90 15.53
C MET A 381 6.11 -6.07 15.74
N VAL A 382 6.87 -6.28 16.81
CA VAL A 382 8.06 -5.46 17.10
C VAL A 382 9.17 -5.62 16.03
N PRO A 383 9.65 -6.83 15.68
CA PRO A 383 10.65 -6.99 14.62
C PRO A 383 10.08 -6.64 13.24
N LEU A 384 8.78 -6.85 13.00
CA LEU A 384 8.12 -6.44 11.76
C LEU A 384 8.19 -4.92 11.60
N LEU A 385 7.77 -4.17 12.62
CA LEU A 385 7.81 -2.71 12.61
C LEU A 385 9.25 -2.19 12.56
N LYS A 386 10.18 -2.81 13.30
CA LYS A 386 11.61 -2.49 13.21
C LYS A 386 12.09 -2.57 11.76
N ASN A 387 11.73 -3.61 11.02
CA ASN A 387 12.11 -3.75 9.62
C ASN A 387 11.50 -2.67 8.71
N LEU A 388 10.23 -2.31 8.91
CA LEU A 388 9.58 -1.21 8.17
C LEU A 388 10.23 0.14 8.48
N GLU A 389 10.49 0.43 9.75
CA GLU A 389 11.10 1.68 10.19
C GLU A 389 12.56 1.80 9.74
N ILE A 390 13.31 0.70 9.66
CA ILE A 390 14.64 0.68 9.02
C ILE A 390 14.55 1.12 7.56
N PHE A 391 13.54 0.65 6.83
CA PHE A 391 13.30 1.11 5.46
C PHE A 391 13.02 2.61 5.43
N PHE A 392 12.05 3.11 6.21
CA PHE A 392 11.72 4.54 6.21
C PHE A 392 12.87 5.42 6.67
N GLN A 393 13.66 4.99 7.65
CA GLN A 393 14.88 5.66 8.08
C GLN A 393 15.88 5.77 6.92
N ARG A 394 16.14 4.66 6.22
CA ARG A 394 17.11 4.62 5.11
C ARG A 394 16.68 5.47 3.93
N GLU A 395 15.38 5.49 3.66
CA GLU A 395 14.80 6.17 2.51
C GLU A 395 14.43 7.64 2.76
N SER A 396 14.61 8.12 4.00
CA SER A 396 14.47 9.55 4.31
C SER A 396 15.52 10.38 3.56
N CYS A 397 15.10 11.50 2.95
CA CYS A 397 16.05 12.47 2.38
C CYS A 397 16.89 13.19 3.45
N GLY A 398 16.48 13.12 4.73
CA GLY A 398 17.18 13.75 5.84
C GLY A 398 17.03 15.29 5.89
N PHE A 399 16.09 15.88 5.16
CA PHE A 399 15.95 17.33 5.08
C PHE A 399 15.34 17.96 6.33
N CYS A 400 14.21 17.43 6.83
CA CYS A 400 13.52 17.99 8.00
C CYS A 400 13.87 17.24 9.30
N THR A 401 14.24 17.97 10.34
CA THR A 401 14.73 17.43 11.63
C THR A 401 13.82 16.33 12.20
N PRO A 402 12.48 16.48 12.28
CA PRO A 402 11.65 15.42 12.88
C PRO A 402 11.77 14.09 12.15
N CYS A 403 11.86 14.11 10.81
CA CYS A 403 12.06 12.91 10.00
C CYS A 403 13.50 12.39 10.09
N ARG A 404 14.49 13.28 9.95
CA ARG A 404 15.92 12.94 9.93
C ARG A 404 16.37 12.28 11.23
N ASP A 405 15.96 12.82 12.36
CA ASP A 405 16.43 12.38 13.68
C ASP A 405 15.42 11.46 14.37
N GLY A 406 14.12 11.66 14.12
CA GLY A 406 13.06 10.89 14.76
C GLY A 406 12.91 9.46 14.25
N LEU A 407 13.05 9.22 12.94
CA LEU A 407 12.98 7.85 12.39
C LEU A 407 14.12 6.96 12.92
N PRO A 408 15.41 7.40 12.92
CA PRO A 408 16.47 6.65 13.60
C PRO A 408 16.21 6.40 15.08
N TRP A 409 15.56 7.36 15.77
CA TRP A 409 15.21 7.20 17.18
C TRP A 409 14.16 6.09 17.37
N GLY A 410 13.13 6.04 16.52
CA GLY A 410 12.14 4.96 16.50
C GLY A 410 12.78 3.61 16.28
N VAL A 411 13.67 3.48 15.28
CA VAL A 411 14.42 2.25 15.02
C VAL A 411 15.27 1.84 16.22
N LYS A 412 15.94 2.79 16.88
CA LYS A 412 16.73 2.51 18.09
C LYS A 412 15.87 1.94 19.22
N LEU A 413 14.71 2.53 19.48
CA LEU A 413 13.78 2.04 20.52
C LEU A 413 13.24 0.66 20.16
N LEU A 414 12.77 0.45 18.92
CA LEU A 414 12.30 -0.85 18.45
C LEU A 414 13.38 -1.92 18.49
N THR A 415 14.64 -1.56 18.20
CA THR A 415 15.78 -2.48 18.34
C THR A 415 16.01 -2.88 19.78
N ALA A 416 16.02 -1.92 20.72
CA ALA A 416 16.17 -2.24 22.14
C ALA A 416 15.04 -3.14 22.65
N ILE A 417 13.78 -2.85 22.29
CA ILE A 417 12.63 -3.67 22.67
C ILE A 417 12.74 -5.08 22.06
N ASP A 418 13.07 -5.20 20.78
CA ASP A 418 13.20 -6.51 20.12
C ASP A 418 14.34 -7.36 20.68
N ASP A 419 15.44 -6.72 21.09
CA ASP A 419 16.60 -7.39 21.69
C ASP A 419 16.41 -7.68 23.20
N GLY A 420 15.21 -7.44 23.76
CA GLY A 420 14.89 -7.67 25.18
C GLY A 420 15.57 -6.69 26.13
N GLN A 421 15.98 -5.52 25.63
CA GLN A 421 16.62 -4.42 26.36
C GLN A 421 15.71 -3.19 26.50
N GLY A 422 14.41 -3.34 26.17
CA GLY A 422 13.43 -2.27 26.27
C GLY A 422 13.25 -1.80 27.72
N GLN A 423 13.15 -0.49 27.92
CA GLN A 423 13.02 0.12 29.24
C GLN A 423 11.60 0.64 29.47
N GLN A 424 11.23 0.79 30.74
CA GLN A 424 10.00 1.48 31.10
C GLN A 424 9.97 2.88 30.47
N GLY A 425 8.87 3.23 29.81
CA GLY A 425 8.72 4.49 29.07
C GLY A 425 9.09 4.41 27.58
N ASP A 426 9.71 3.33 27.09
CA ASP A 426 10.11 3.25 25.68
C ASP A 426 8.90 3.14 24.74
N VAL A 427 7.84 2.43 25.15
CA VAL A 427 6.58 2.34 24.38
C VAL A 427 5.88 3.70 24.31
N GLU A 428 5.85 4.45 25.42
CA GLU A 428 5.31 5.81 25.47
C GLU A 428 6.12 6.78 24.59
N LYS A 429 7.45 6.60 24.51
CA LYS A 429 8.30 7.38 23.60
C LYS A 429 7.98 7.05 22.14
N LEU A 430 7.78 5.78 21.78
CA LEU A 430 7.34 5.38 20.45
C LEU A 430 5.99 6.02 20.11
N GLU A 431 5.03 5.99 21.04
CA GLU A 431 3.74 6.67 20.88
C GLU A 431 3.93 8.17 20.67
N GLY A 432 4.83 8.80 21.44
CA GLY A 432 5.24 10.20 21.26
C GLY A 432 5.74 10.50 19.84
N LEU A 433 6.60 9.65 19.27
CA LEU A 433 7.10 9.82 17.90
C LEU A 433 5.96 9.85 16.88
N THR A 434 4.92 9.04 17.04
CA THR A 434 3.78 9.04 16.09
C THR A 434 3.10 10.40 15.99
N ARG A 435 3.11 11.19 17.08
CA ARG A 435 2.60 12.56 17.12
C ARG A 435 3.62 13.61 16.69
N ASP A 436 4.91 13.35 16.90
CA ASP A 436 5.98 14.30 16.62
C ASP A 436 6.47 14.27 15.17
N LEU A 437 6.28 13.15 14.48
CA LEU A 437 6.62 12.98 13.07
C LEU A 437 5.41 13.19 12.15
N TRP A 438 4.31 13.72 12.68
CA TRP A 438 3.06 13.90 11.95
C TRP A 438 3.06 15.10 10.99
N LEU A 439 1.98 15.21 10.22
CA LEU A 439 1.72 16.32 9.32
C LEU A 439 1.74 17.66 10.07
N GLY A 440 2.33 18.68 9.44
CA GLY A 440 2.53 20.01 10.04
C GLY A 440 3.84 20.17 10.80
N LYS A 441 4.52 19.07 11.17
CA LYS A 441 5.89 19.09 11.71
C LYS A 441 6.95 18.65 10.69
N THR A 442 6.53 18.01 9.61
CA THR A 442 7.40 17.45 8.57
C THR A 442 7.14 18.11 7.21
N PHE A 443 8.17 18.13 6.34
CA PHE A 443 8.09 18.79 5.03
C PHE A 443 7.28 18.01 3.99
N CYS A 444 7.15 16.70 4.15
CA CYS A 444 6.41 15.82 3.25
C CYS A 444 5.77 14.67 4.03
N ALA A 445 4.96 13.86 3.33
CA ALA A 445 4.23 12.75 3.93
C ALA A 445 5.08 11.50 4.22
N HIS A 446 6.40 11.51 3.96
CA HIS A 446 7.28 10.36 4.23
C HIS A 446 7.27 9.92 5.69
N ALA A 447 7.52 10.84 6.62
CA ALA A 447 7.53 10.54 8.05
C ALA A 447 6.14 10.23 8.62
N PRO A 448 5.06 10.96 8.26
CA PRO A 448 3.70 10.55 8.61
C PRO A 448 3.38 9.12 8.14
N GLY A 449 3.69 8.78 6.88
CA GLY A 449 3.49 7.43 6.35
C GLY A 449 4.38 6.37 7.02
N ALA A 450 5.54 6.74 7.55
CA ALA A 450 6.34 5.83 8.38
C ALA A 450 5.67 5.56 9.74
N MET A 451 5.01 6.57 10.32
CA MET A 451 4.37 6.47 11.64
C MET A 451 3.01 5.77 11.63
N GLU A 452 2.27 5.76 10.53
CA GLU A 452 0.99 5.05 10.41
C GLU A 452 1.06 3.56 10.80
N PRO A 453 1.97 2.73 10.24
CA PRO A 453 2.08 1.33 10.68
C PRO A 453 2.44 1.22 12.16
N LEU A 454 3.29 2.10 12.70
CA LEU A 454 3.64 2.10 14.13
C LEU A 454 2.45 2.48 15.00
N MET A 455 1.67 3.50 14.61
CA MET A 455 0.51 3.99 15.33
C MET A 455 -0.57 2.92 15.48
N SER A 456 -0.93 2.28 14.36
CA SER A 456 -1.87 1.17 14.35
C SER A 456 -1.33 -0.08 15.06
N ALA A 457 -0.03 -0.38 14.96
CA ALA A 457 0.58 -1.48 15.72
C ALA A 457 0.49 -1.26 17.23
N LEU A 458 0.77 -0.05 17.70
CA LEU A 458 0.59 0.33 19.11
C LEU A 458 -0.88 0.34 19.53
N LYS A 459 -1.82 0.63 18.61
CA LYS A 459 -3.26 0.58 18.90
C LYS A 459 -3.75 -0.85 19.10
N TYR A 460 -3.41 -1.78 18.20
CA TYR A 460 -4.00 -3.13 18.17
C TYR A 460 -3.14 -4.17 18.88
N PHE A 461 -1.81 -4.00 18.91
CA PHE A 461 -0.85 -5.02 19.33
C PHE A 461 0.09 -4.53 20.44
N ARG A 462 -0.31 -3.51 21.21
CA ARG A 462 0.55 -2.94 22.28
C ARG A 462 1.13 -3.99 23.22
N HIS A 463 0.33 -5.01 23.55
CA HIS A 463 0.74 -6.10 24.44
C HIS A 463 2.02 -6.81 23.99
N GLU A 464 2.29 -6.89 22.68
CA GLU A 464 3.54 -7.48 22.15
C GLU A 464 4.77 -6.60 22.44
N PHE A 465 4.58 -5.27 22.48
CA PHE A 465 5.63 -4.32 22.87
C PHE A 465 5.85 -4.38 24.38
N ASP A 466 4.78 -4.26 25.17
CA ASP A 466 4.85 -4.23 26.64
C ASP A 466 5.44 -5.53 27.21
N SER A 467 5.17 -6.69 26.58
CA SER A 467 5.71 -7.99 27.00
C SER A 467 7.24 -8.10 26.92
N LYS A 468 7.89 -7.21 26.15
CA LYS A 468 9.34 -7.16 25.93
C LYS A 468 10.04 -6.05 26.73
N ILE A 469 9.31 -5.35 27.58
CA ILE A 469 9.87 -4.33 28.45
C ILE A 469 10.47 -4.98 29.70
N VAL A 470 11.73 -4.67 29.98
CA VAL A 470 12.39 -5.06 31.21
C VAL A 470 11.84 -4.20 32.34
N VAL A 471 11.00 -4.81 33.17
CA VAL A 471 10.58 -4.21 34.44
C VAL A 471 11.69 -4.50 35.46
N PRO A 472 12.34 -3.48 36.04
CA PRO A 472 13.25 -3.70 37.15
C PRO A 472 12.50 -4.46 38.24
N ALA A 473 13.10 -5.54 38.78
CA ALA A 473 12.54 -6.18 39.95
C ALA A 473 12.37 -5.10 41.04
N ILE A 474 11.12 -4.88 41.47
CA ILE A 474 10.88 -4.05 42.65
C ILE A 474 11.51 -4.85 43.80
N GLU A 475 12.56 -4.31 44.42
CA GLU A 475 13.06 -4.82 45.69
C GLU A 475 11.98 -4.55 46.73
N VAL A 476 11.11 -5.53 46.93
CA VAL A 476 10.15 -5.53 48.03
C VAL A 476 10.91 -5.99 49.26
N ASP A 477 10.84 -5.22 50.34
CA ASP A 477 11.43 -5.66 51.61
C ASP A 477 10.77 -6.97 52.09
N ALA A 478 11.49 -7.69 52.95
CA ALA A 478 11.05 -9.01 53.41
C ALA A 478 9.69 -8.96 54.15
N GLU A 479 9.37 -7.84 54.78
CA GLU A 479 8.15 -7.65 55.56
C GLU A 479 6.95 -7.47 54.63
N THR A 480 7.11 -6.65 53.58
CA THR A 480 6.10 -6.44 52.53
C THR A 480 5.88 -7.71 51.70
N SER A 481 6.93 -8.48 51.41
CA SER A 481 6.81 -9.79 50.74
C SER A 481 6.02 -10.80 51.57
N GLN A 482 6.32 -10.92 52.86
CA GLN A 482 5.60 -11.82 53.77
C GLN A 482 4.15 -11.42 53.96
N TRP A 483 3.87 -10.11 54.05
CA TRP A 483 2.52 -9.58 54.12
C TRP A 483 1.72 -9.93 52.86
N ALA A 484 2.27 -9.68 51.67
CA ALA A 484 1.63 -9.98 50.40
C ALA A 484 1.34 -11.49 50.23
N GLU A 485 2.30 -12.37 50.57
CA GLU A 485 2.09 -13.82 50.58
C GLU A 485 0.98 -14.25 51.54
N SER A 486 0.86 -13.59 52.69
CA SER A 486 -0.18 -13.88 53.67
C SER A 486 -1.58 -13.50 53.17
N GLU A 487 -1.72 -12.38 52.45
CA GLU A 487 -2.99 -11.94 51.88
C GLU A 487 -3.39 -12.78 50.66
N ILE A 488 -2.44 -13.13 49.80
CA ILE A 488 -2.70 -14.06 48.68
C ILE A 488 -3.18 -15.41 49.22
N LYS A 489 -2.56 -15.94 50.28
CA LYS A 489 -3.03 -17.18 50.94
C LYS A 489 -4.43 -17.04 51.53
N LYS A 490 -4.77 -15.90 52.14
CA LYS A 490 -6.13 -15.65 52.65
C LYS A 490 -7.16 -15.64 51.53
N VAL A 491 -6.88 -14.96 50.42
CA VAL A 491 -7.77 -14.91 49.25
C VAL A 491 -7.91 -16.29 48.59
N MET A 492 -6.82 -17.04 48.41
CA MET A 492 -6.89 -18.39 47.86
C MET A 492 -7.61 -19.37 48.80
N SER A 493 -7.49 -19.18 50.11
CA SER A 493 -8.22 -19.98 51.10
C SER A 493 -9.72 -19.68 51.12
N SER A 494 -10.14 -18.45 50.82
CA SER A 494 -11.55 -18.07 50.74
C SER A 494 -12.21 -18.46 49.41
N MET A 495 -11.42 -18.70 48.36
CA MET A 495 -11.88 -19.25 47.07
C MET A 495 -12.01 -20.78 47.07
N GLY A 496 -11.47 -21.47 48.09
CA GLY A 496 -11.38 -22.93 48.17
C GLY A 496 -12.56 -23.68 48.80
N SER A 497 -13.70 -23.05 49.08
CA SER A 497 -14.84 -23.70 49.75
C SER A 497 -16.14 -23.69 48.94
N GLY A 498 -16.08 -24.20 47.71
CA GLY A 498 -17.25 -24.38 46.86
C GLY A 498 -17.11 -25.52 45.87
N SER A 499 -17.01 -26.77 46.34
CA SER A 499 -17.31 -27.93 45.48
C SER A 499 -18.83 -28.20 45.49
N PRO A 500 -19.45 -28.45 44.33
CA PRO A 500 -20.88 -28.69 44.24
C PRO A 500 -21.21 -30.10 44.73
N ALA A 501 -22.09 -30.20 45.72
CA ALA A 501 -22.64 -31.48 46.16
C ALA A 501 -23.53 -32.06 45.05
N ALA A 502 -23.10 -33.17 44.47
CA ALA A 502 -23.94 -34.05 43.67
C ALA A 502 -25.05 -34.62 44.57
N SER A 503 -26.31 -34.30 44.27
CA SER A 503 -27.47 -34.98 44.85
C SER A 503 -28.06 -35.92 43.80
N SER A 504 -27.76 -37.21 43.97
CA SER A 504 -28.59 -38.29 43.43
C SER A 504 -29.71 -38.55 44.44
N ASN A 505 -30.95 -38.28 44.08
CA ASN A 505 -32.06 -39.15 44.47
C ASN A 505 -33.26 -38.99 43.54
N SER A 506 -33.85 -40.15 43.30
CA SER A 506 -34.81 -40.52 42.29
C SER A 506 -36.26 -40.13 42.60
N SER A 507 -36.98 -39.90 41.50
CA SER A 507 -38.36 -40.34 41.21
C SER A 507 -39.57 -39.68 41.90
N ALA A 508 -40.58 -39.45 41.04
CA ALA A 508 -42.02 -39.21 41.28
C ALA A 508 -42.37 -37.75 41.68
N ASP A 509 -43.35 -37.06 41.10
CA ASP A 509 -44.35 -37.36 40.07
C ASP A 509 -45.05 -36.03 39.69
N THR A 510 -45.62 -35.98 38.48
CA THR A 510 -46.71 -35.10 37.99
C THR A 510 -46.63 -33.56 38.06
N GLY A 511 -46.82 -32.89 36.91
CA GLY A 511 -47.40 -31.54 36.88
C GLY A 511 -47.07 -30.68 35.66
N SER A 512 -47.92 -30.74 34.64
CA SER A 512 -47.94 -29.96 33.40
C SER A 512 -48.28 -28.46 33.53
N ASN A 513 -48.01 -27.70 32.44
CA ASN A 513 -48.56 -26.39 31.99
C ASN A 513 -47.82 -25.10 32.47
N VAL A 514 -47.29 -24.21 31.60
CA VAL A 514 -47.78 -23.37 30.47
C VAL A 514 -47.93 -21.89 30.90
N ASN A 515 -47.23 -21.01 30.15
CA ASN A 515 -47.46 -19.59 29.80
C ASN A 515 -47.37 -18.41 30.80
N SER A 516 -46.84 -17.32 30.18
CA SER A 516 -47.26 -15.91 30.15
C SER A 516 -46.73 -14.87 31.15
N ASP A 517 -46.08 -13.85 30.57
CA ASP A 517 -46.21 -12.39 30.75
C ASP A 517 -46.67 -11.84 32.10
N THR A 518 -45.93 -10.87 32.67
CA THR A 518 -46.28 -9.43 32.59
C THR A 518 -45.35 -8.53 33.44
N THR A 519 -45.02 -7.39 32.82
CA THR A 519 -44.67 -6.03 33.28
C THR A 519 -44.79 -5.61 34.75
N ALA A 520 -43.78 -4.84 35.21
CA ALA A 520 -43.80 -3.55 35.96
C ALA A 520 -42.50 -3.47 36.78
N GLY A 521 -41.61 -2.47 36.70
CA GLY A 521 -41.78 -1.03 36.70
C GLY A 521 -41.16 -0.49 38.00
N ALA A 522 -40.06 0.26 37.93
CA ALA A 522 -39.70 1.38 38.83
C ALA A 522 -38.25 1.85 38.62
N GLU A 523 -38.13 3.17 38.52
CA GLU A 523 -36.94 3.98 38.30
C GLU A 523 -36.03 4.14 39.53
N ALA A 524 -34.79 4.52 39.21
CA ALA A 524 -33.92 5.47 39.91
C ALA A 524 -33.41 5.15 41.33
N GLY A 525 -32.12 4.83 41.38
CA GLY A 525 -31.26 4.97 42.55
C GLY A 525 -29.80 5.12 42.14
N HIS A 526 -29.42 6.29 41.62
CA HIS A 526 -28.03 6.68 41.42
C HIS A 526 -27.28 6.63 42.76
N LYS A 527 -26.30 5.73 42.89
CA LYS A 527 -25.19 5.86 43.84
C LYS A 527 -23.88 5.82 43.06
N THR A 528 -23.32 7.01 42.88
CA THR A 528 -21.94 7.29 42.49
C THR A 528 -21.00 6.68 43.53
N LEU A 529 -20.21 5.68 43.14
CA LEU A 529 -19.03 5.23 43.87
C LEU A 529 -17.82 5.96 43.29
N THR A 530 -17.43 7.04 43.96
CA THR A 530 -16.12 7.69 43.77
C THR A 530 -15.06 6.82 44.45
N SER A 531 -14.27 6.07 43.68
CA SER A 531 -13.08 5.39 44.18
C SER A 531 -11.90 6.36 44.21
N ASN A 532 -11.40 6.64 45.41
CA ASN A 532 -10.19 7.42 45.65
C ASN A 532 -8.95 6.63 45.19
N PRO A 533 -7.98 7.21 44.45
CA PRO A 533 -6.81 6.49 43.93
C PRO A 533 -5.64 6.38 44.94
N SER A 534 -5.90 6.28 46.25
CA SER A 534 -4.84 6.22 47.27
C SER A 534 -4.48 4.81 47.73
N ASP A 535 -5.25 3.79 47.36
CA ASP A 535 -5.18 2.48 48.04
C ASP A 535 -4.62 1.36 47.17
N VAL A 536 -3.60 1.67 46.36
CA VAL A 536 -2.70 0.65 45.81
C VAL A 536 -1.28 1.22 45.84
N LYS A 537 -0.53 0.85 46.87
CA LYS A 537 0.94 0.87 46.86
C LYS A 537 1.42 -0.56 47.03
#